data_AF-A0A433EIJ3-F1
#
_entry.id   AF-A0A433EIJ3-F1
#
_cell.length_a   1.000
_cell.length_b   1.000
_cell.length_c   1.000
_cell.angle_alpha   90.00
_cell.angle_beta   90.00
_cell.angle_gamma   90.00
#
_symmetry.space_group_name_H-M   'P 1'
#
loop_
_entity.id
_entity.type
_entity.pdbx_description
1 polymer ?
#
loop_
_entity_poly.entity_id
_entity_poly.type
_entity_poly.pdbx_seq_one_letter_code
_entity_poly.pdbx_strand_id
1 'polypeptide(L)'
;MTITDTLAQPFAEVRQDAEELRDVKTLAAELATADAKHISIQVSIEGDKAKELGPKLNSLIAEMITMLANDQEPSLVSVPQELTTTVAAKRLGISRPTLMKLIREGKIPAHKVRSHVRLLTADVDAFRQKQLQKQIDAFNKLRDFEHEMGL
;
A
#
# COMPACT_ATOMS: atom_id res chain seq x y z
N MET A 1 6.54 29.31 -1.18
CA MET A 1 7.13 28.52 -2.28
C MET A 1 7.32 27.12 -1.73
N THR A 2 6.33 26.26 -1.92
CA THR A 2 6.20 24.99 -1.17
C THR A 2 6.45 23.82 -2.14
N ILE A 3 7.48 23.04 -1.84
CA ILE A 3 7.99 21.92 -2.64
C ILE A 3 7.13 20.67 -2.38
N THR A 4 5.84 20.70 -2.70
CA THR A 4 4.94 19.57 -2.36
C THR A 4 3.98 19.17 -3.47
N ASP A 5 4.35 19.42 -4.73
CA ASP A 5 3.46 19.18 -5.87
C ASP A 5 4.17 18.56 -7.08
N THR A 6 5.06 17.59 -6.87
CA THR A 6 5.82 16.96 -7.98
C THR A 6 6.09 15.47 -7.79
N LEU A 7 5.39 14.77 -6.90
CA LEU A 7 5.57 13.32 -6.71
C LEU A 7 4.34 12.47 -7.04
N ALA A 8 3.32 13.06 -7.68
CA ALA A 8 2.07 12.34 -8.00
C ALA A 8 2.02 11.75 -9.42
N GLN A 9 3.02 11.94 -10.27
CA GLN A 9 3.02 11.38 -11.63
C GLN A 9 4.40 10.89 -12.07
N PRO A 10 4.79 9.64 -11.78
CA PRO A 10 5.90 9.01 -12.48
C PRO A 10 5.49 8.22 -13.73
N PHE A 11 4.19 8.02 -14.01
CA PHE A 11 3.75 7.04 -15.02
C PHE A 11 2.76 7.55 -16.08
N ALA A 12 2.40 8.84 -16.08
CA ALA A 12 1.38 9.39 -16.99
C ALA A 12 1.79 9.43 -18.48
N GLU A 13 3.05 9.12 -18.82
CA GLU A 13 3.55 9.13 -20.19
C GLU A 13 4.31 7.83 -20.55
N VAL A 14 3.87 6.66 -20.06
CA VAL A 14 4.27 5.40 -20.71
C VAL A 14 3.45 5.30 -21.99
N ARG A 15 4.04 5.79 -23.08
CA ARG A 15 3.48 5.76 -24.44
C ARG A 15 3.25 4.30 -24.81
N GLN A 16 2.01 3.82 -24.73
CA GLN A 16 1.67 2.43 -24.99
C GLN A 16 1.70 2.15 -26.50
N ASP A 17 2.88 1.81 -27.02
CA ASP A 17 2.97 1.16 -28.33
C ASP A 17 2.48 -0.30 -28.17
N ALA A 18 1.60 -0.76 -29.07
CA ALA A 18 0.91 -2.05 -28.94
C ALA A 18 1.84 -3.28 -28.94
N GLU A 19 3.10 -3.10 -29.34
CA GLU A 19 4.16 -4.12 -29.32
C GLU A 19 4.77 -4.25 -27.92
N GLU A 20 5.07 -3.14 -27.25
CA GLU A 20 5.58 -3.12 -25.87
C GLU A 20 4.57 -3.75 -24.89
N LEU A 21 3.27 -3.55 -25.11
CA LEU A 21 2.23 -4.14 -24.26
C LEU A 21 2.13 -5.67 -24.42
N ARG A 22 2.50 -6.23 -25.59
CA ARG A 22 2.53 -7.69 -25.81
C ARG A 22 3.72 -8.33 -25.10
N ASP A 23 4.86 -7.65 -25.12
CA ASP A 23 6.06 -8.10 -24.42
C ASP A 23 5.85 -8.06 -22.90
N VAL A 24 5.21 -7.00 -22.39
CA VAL A 24 4.83 -6.90 -20.98
C VAL A 24 3.86 -8.01 -20.56
N LYS A 25 2.86 -8.36 -21.38
CA LYS A 25 1.90 -9.45 -21.08
C LYS A 25 2.58 -10.82 -21.11
N THR A 26 3.52 -11.04 -22.02
CA THR A 26 4.29 -12.30 -22.10
C THR A 26 5.22 -12.43 -20.90
N LEU A 27 5.97 -11.37 -20.59
CA LEU A 27 6.85 -11.33 -19.42
C LEU A 27 6.08 -11.49 -18.11
N ALA A 28 4.90 -10.88 -17.97
CA ALA A 28 4.06 -11.07 -16.79
C ALA A 28 3.58 -12.52 -16.62
N ALA A 29 3.28 -13.23 -17.71
CA ALA A 29 2.91 -14.64 -17.66
C ALA A 29 4.10 -15.53 -17.22
N GLU A 30 5.31 -15.22 -17.66
CA GLU A 30 6.54 -15.88 -17.21
C GLU A 30 6.85 -15.57 -15.73
N LEU A 31 6.65 -14.32 -15.30
CA LEU A 31 6.82 -13.92 -13.91
C LEU A 31 5.76 -14.51 -12.97
N ALA A 32 4.53 -14.72 -13.45
CA ALA A 32 3.45 -15.35 -12.67
C ALA A 32 3.66 -16.86 -12.48
N THR A 33 4.38 -17.50 -13.40
CA THR A 33 4.72 -18.93 -13.34
C THR A 33 6.05 -19.19 -12.64
N ALA A 34 6.94 -18.20 -12.60
CA ALA A 34 8.17 -18.24 -11.83
C ALA A 34 7.91 -18.00 -10.34
N ASP A 35 8.55 -18.79 -9.46
CA ASP A 35 8.60 -18.47 -8.04
C ASP A 35 9.31 -17.12 -7.88
N ALA A 36 8.67 -16.16 -7.20
CA ALA A 36 9.16 -14.79 -7.04
C ALA A 36 10.59 -14.70 -6.47
N LYS A 37 11.08 -15.79 -5.86
CA LYS A 37 12.45 -15.96 -5.36
C LYS A 37 13.53 -16.13 -6.44
N HIS A 38 13.17 -16.36 -7.69
CA HIS A 38 14.11 -16.60 -8.80
C HIS A 38 14.13 -15.50 -9.87
N ILE A 39 13.45 -14.39 -9.64
CA ILE A 39 13.40 -13.27 -10.57
C ILE A 39 14.68 -12.42 -10.39
N SER A 40 15.54 -12.39 -11.42
CA SER A 40 16.65 -11.45 -11.53
C SER A 40 16.36 -10.43 -12.63
N ILE A 41 16.48 -9.15 -12.30
CA ILE A 41 16.27 -8.05 -13.24
C ILE A 41 17.61 -7.32 -13.37
N GLN A 42 18.03 -7.05 -14.59
CA GLN A 42 19.24 -6.31 -14.89
C GLN A 42 18.92 -5.02 -15.62
N VAL A 43 19.62 -3.95 -15.27
CA VAL A 43 19.51 -2.65 -15.95
C VAL A 43 20.87 -2.35 -16.58
N SER A 44 20.86 -2.13 -17.88
CA SER A 44 22.00 -1.59 -18.62
C SER A 44 21.77 -0.11 -18.90
N ILE A 45 22.78 0.71 -18.59
CA ILE A 45 22.86 2.09 -19.06
C ILE A 45 23.70 2.06 -20.34
N GLU A 46 23.32 2.79 -21.38
CA GLU A 46 24.04 2.80 -22.65
C GLU A 46 25.53 3.12 -22.41
N GLY A 47 26.41 2.22 -22.85
CA GLY A 47 27.86 2.31 -22.63
C GLY A 47 28.39 1.72 -21.32
N ASP A 48 27.52 1.22 -20.43
CA ASP A 48 27.89 0.62 -19.15
C ASP A 48 27.44 -0.86 -19.07
N LYS A 49 28.12 -1.67 -18.24
CA LYS A 49 27.73 -3.07 -18.04
C LYS A 49 26.39 -3.16 -17.31
N ALA A 50 25.57 -4.14 -17.70
CA ALA A 50 24.32 -4.45 -17.02
C ALA A 50 24.58 -4.71 -15.53
N LYS A 51 23.82 -4.03 -14.66
CA LYS A 51 23.88 -4.18 -13.21
C LYS A 51 22.65 -4.95 -12.75
N GLU A 52 22.88 -5.99 -11.95
CA GLU A 52 21.81 -6.75 -11.33
C GLU A 52 21.16 -5.95 -10.21
N LEU A 53 19.84 -5.93 -10.20
CA LEU A 53 19.05 -5.28 -9.17
C LEU A 53 18.89 -6.21 -7.96
N GLY A 54 18.88 -5.61 -6.77
CA GLY A 54 18.70 -6.36 -5.53
C GLY A 54 17.29 -6.98 -5.40
N PRO A 55 17.13 -8.01 -4.55
CA PRO A 55 15.91 -8.82 -4.49
C PRO A 55 14.65 -8.00 -4.18
N LYS A 56 14.77 -6.95 -3.36
CA LYS A 56 13.65 -6.04 -3.03
C LYS A 56 13.16 -5.24 -4.24
N LEU A 57 14.07 -4.87 -5.14
CA LEU A 57 13.71 -4.12 -6.34
C LEU A 57 13.16 -5.06 -7.41
N ASN A 58 13.69 -6.29 -7.50
CA ASN A 58 13.16 -7.33 -8.38
C ASN A 58 11.69 -7.63 -8.08
N SER A 59 11.34 -7.81 -6.79
CA SER A 59 9.95 -8.08 -6.39
C SER A 59 9.00 -6.93 -6.74
N LEU A 60 9.44 -5.68 -6.53
CA LEU A 60 8.63 -4.49 -6.80
C LEU A 60 8.39 -4.29 -8.30
N ILE A 61 9.42 -4.48 -9.13
CA ILE A 61 9.29 -4.37 -10.58
C ILE A 61 8.44 -5.52 -11.14
N ALA A 62 8.60 -6.74 -10.62
CA ALA A 62 7.76 -7.88 -11.02
C ALA A 62 6.26 -7.63 -10.71
N GLU A 63 5.97 -7.07 -9.54
CA GLU A 63 4.61 -6.67 -9.16
C GLU A 63 4.06 -5.60 -10.10
N MET A 64 4.86 -4.58 -10.44
CA MET A 64 4.47 -3.55 -11.41
C MET A 64 4.21 -4.11 -12.81
N ILE A 65 5.05 -5.01 -13.31
CA ILE A 65 4.86 -5.68 -14.61
C ILE A 65 3.55 -6.47 -14.61
N THR A 66 3.25 -7.15 -13.51
CA THR A 66 1.99 -7.90 -13.35
C THR A 66 0.76 -6.97 -13.33
N MET A 67 0.85 -5.81 -12.67
CA MET A 67 -0.22 -4.80 -12.70
C MET A 67 -0.45 -4.27 -14.12
N LEU A 68 0.62 -3.92 -14.83
CA LEU A 68 0.55 -3.42 -16.21
C LEU A 68 -0.05 -4.45 -17.18
N ALA A 69 0.32 -5.74 -17.03
CA ALA A 69 -0.24 -6.80 -17.87
C ALA A 69 -1.76 -7.01 -17.67
N ASN A 70 -2.27 -6.68 -16.48
CA ASN A 70 -3.69 -6.71 -16.15
C ASN A 70 -4.42 -5.41 -16.50
N ASP A 71 -3.83 -4.57 -17.35
CA ASP A 71 -4.35 -3.25 -17.74
C ASP A 71 -4.66 -2.35 -16.52
N GLN A 72 -3.93 -2.54 -15.40
CA GLN A 72 -3.97 -1.66 -14.24
C GLN A 72 -2.84 -0.64 -14.31
N GLU A 73 -3.16 0.63 -14.04
CA GLU A 73 -2.15 1.68 -13.90
C GLU A 73 -1.43 1.55 -12.54
N PRO A 74 -0.13 1.21 -12.51
CA PRO A 74 0.59 1.09 -11.25
C PRO A 74 0.78 2.48 -10.63
N SER A 75 0.12 2.74 -9.49
CA SER A 75 0.34 3.96 -8.72
C SER A 75 1.33 3.72 -7.58
N LEU A 76 2.51 4.31 -7.65
CA LEU A 76 3.44 4.31 -6.51
C LEU A 76 3.08 5.45 -5.55
N VAL A 77 2.33 5.14 -4.49
CA VAL A 77 2.01 6.12 -3.45
C VAL A 77 3.05 6.02 -2.33
N SER A 78 3.88 7.05 -2.19
CA SER A 78 4.75 7.18 -1.02
C SER A 78 3.87 7.41 0.22
N VAL A 79 3.78 6.41 1.07
CA VAL A 79 3.03 6.53 2.32
C VAL A 79 3.93 7.22 3.34
N PRO A 80 3.56 8.39 3.87
CA PRO A 80 4.37 9.07 4.87
C PRO A 80 4.50 8.21 6.12
N GLN A 81 5.68 8.21 6.74
CA GLN A 81 5.93 7.44 7.97
C GLN A 81 5.05 7.94 9.13
N GLU A 82 4.79 9.25 9.16
CA GLU A 82 3.99 9.91 10.17
C GLU A 82 2.77 10.63 9.57
N LEU A 83 1.64 10.53 10.26
CA LEU A 83 0.38 11.15 9.91
C LEU A 83 0.06 12.30 10.87
N THR A 84 -0.56 13.34 10.32
CA THR A 84 -1.26 14.33 11.12
C THR A 84 -2.53 13.71 11.72
N THR A 85 -3.03 14.27 12.83
CA THR A 85 -4.32 13.81 13.41
C THR A 85 -5.47 13.89 12.40
N THR A 86 -5.49 14.88 11.51
CA THR A 86 -6.53 15.00 10.47
C THR A 86 -6.44 13.88 9.44
N VAL A 87 -5.23 13.57 8.95
CA VAL A 87 -5.02 12.51 7.97
C VAL A 87 -5.28 11.13 8.59
N ALA A 88 -4.82 10.90 9.82
CA ALA A 88 -5.09 9.65 10.54
C ALA A 88 -6.59 9.45 10.79
N ALA A 89 -7.33 10.50 11.16
CA ALA A 89 -8.78 10.44 11.37
C ALA A 89 -9.51 10.07 10.07
N LYS A 90 -9.14 10.72 8.95
CA LYS A 90 -9.68 10.40 7.62
C LYS A 90 -9.35 8.95 7.22
N ARG A 91 -8.12 8.50 7.46
CA ARG A 91 -7.67 7.13 7.17
C ARG A 91 -8.45 6.07 7.96
N LEU A 92 -8.80 6.36 9.21
CA LEU A 92 -9.62 5.49 10.06
C LEU A 92 -11.13 5.60 9.79
N GLY A 93 -11.57 6.55 8.98
CA GLY A 93 -13.00 6.80 8.74
C GLY A 93 -13.73 7.35 9.97
N ILE A 94 -13.03 8.06 10.87
CA ILE A 94 -13.61 8.62 12.11
C ILE A 94 -13.41 10.14 12.19
N SER A 95 -14.17 10.78 13.08
CA SER A 95 -13.97 12.21 13.37
C SER A 95 -12.64 12.45 14.09
N ARG A 96 -12.03 13.63 13.86
CA ARG A 96 -10.82 14.05 14.61
C ARG A 96 -11.05 14.06 16.13
N PRO A 97 -12.19 14.56 16.67
CA PRO A 97 -12.47 14.45 18.11
C PRO A 97 -12.44 13.01 18.63
N THR A 98 -13.00 12.06 17.87
CA THR A 98 -12.95 10.62 18.20
C THR A 98 -11.53 10.10 18.23
N LEU A 99 -10.71 10.42 17.23
CA LEU A 99 -9.29 10.06 17.22
C LEU A 99 -8.57 10.62 18.45
N MET A 100 -8.79 11.90 18.77
CA MET A 100 -8.16 12.52 19.94
C MET A 100 -8.58 11.89 21.27
N LYS A 101 -9.79 11.31 21.35
CA LYS A 101 -10.23 10.53 22.51
C LYS A 101 -9.47 9.20 22.58
N LEU A 102 -9.34 8.48 21.46
CA LEU A 102 -8.59 7.22 21.40
C LEU A 102 -7.11 7.38 21.76
N ILE A 103 -6.48 8.48 21.34
CA ILE A 103 -5.11 8.83 21.71
C ILE A 103 -5.01 9.08 23.22
N ARG A 104 -5.94 9.86 23.80
CA ARG A 104 -5.97 10.12 25.25
C ARG A 104 -6.20 8.88 26.09
N GLU A 105 -6.96 7.91 25.56
CA GLU A 105 -7.19 6.60 26.17
C GLU A 105 -6.01 5.63 25.98
N GLY A 106 -4.94 6.03 25.28
CA GLY A 106 -3.78 5.17 25.00
C GLY A 106 -4.05 4.04 24.00
N LYS A 107 -5.20 4.07 23.31
CA LYS A 107 -5.61 3.02 22.35
C LYS A 107 -4.86 3.10 21.03
N ILE A 108 -4.40 4.30 20.67
CA ILE A 108 -3.57 4.54 19.48
C ILE A 108 -2.35 5.34 19.95
N PRO A 109 -1.13 4.80 19.79
CA PRO A 109 0.09 5.54 20.07
C PRO A 109 0.15 6.82 19.25
N ALA A 110 0.55 7.90 19.91
CA ALA A 110 0.83 9.17 19.27
C ALA A 110 1.98 9.85 20.00
N HIS A 111 2.80 10.58 19.25
CA HIS A 111 3.95 11.30 19.79
C HIS A 111 3.87 12.78 19.42
N LYS A 112 4.55 13.60 20.23
CA LYS A 112 4.60 15.04 20.01
C LYS A 112 5.87 15.38 19.23
N VAL A 113 5.70 15.96 18.06
CA VAL A 113 6.80 16.50 17.25
C VAL A 113 6.75 18.02 17.35
N ARG A 114 7.66 18.57 18.16
CA ARG A 114 7.65 19.99 18.59
C ARG A 114 6.32 20.38 19.23
N SER A 115 5.43 21.01 18.44
CA SER A 115 4.14 21.54 18.90
C SER A 115 2.94 20.71 18.45
N HIS A 116 3.12 19.76 17.52
CA HIS A 116 2.02 19.01 16.92
C HIS A 116 2.05 17.53 17.30
N VAL A 117 0.86 16.93 17.40
CA VAL A 117 0.70 15.49 17.57
C VAL A 117 0.84 14.80 16.21
N ARG A 118 1.64 13.74 16.18
CA ARG A 118 1.88 12.86 15.04
C ARG A 118 1.56 11.43 15.44
N LEU A 119 1.19 10.63 14.46
CA LEU A 119 0.92 9.21 14.62
C LEU A 119 1.74 8.45 13.60
N LEU A 120 2.35 7.33 13.97
CA LEU A 120 2.97 6.46 12.97
C LEU A 120 1.90 5.82 12.11
N THR A 121 2.13 5.77 10.80
CA THR A 121 1.18 5.12 9.88
C THR A 121 0.94 3.67 10.26
N ALA A 122 1.99 2.94 10.64
CA ALA A 122 1.89 1.54 11.06
C ALA A 122 0.94 1.35 12.26
N ASP A 123 0.96 2.24 13.25
CA ASP A 123 0.09 2.17 14.43
C ASP A 123 -1.38 2.44 14.07
N VAL A 124 -1.61 3.40 13.17
CA VAL A 124 -2.95 3.72 12.68
C VAL A 124 -3.54 2.55 11.91
N ASP A 125 -2.76 1.93 11.02
CA ASP A 125 -3.20 0.77 10.25
C ASP A 125 -3.40 -0.47 11.13
N ALA A 126 -2.53 -0.71 12.10
CA ALA A 126 -2.69 -1.79 13.07
C ALA A 126 -3.97 -1.64 13.90
N PHE A 127 -4.31 -0.41 14.31
CA PHE A 127 -5.58 -0.15 15.00
C PHE A 127 -6.78 -0.43 14.10
N ARG A 128 -6.73 -0.02 12.83
CA ARG A 128 -7.79 -0.28 11.85
C ARG A 128 -8.02 -1.77 11.67
N GLN A 129 -6.96 -2.55 11.51
CA GLN A 129 -7.04 -4.00 11.35
C GLN A 129 -7.67 -4.67 12.57
N LYS A 130 -7.28 -4.25 13.78
CA LYS A 130 -7.89 -4.76 15.03
C LYS A 130 -9.39 -4.46 15.11
N GLN A 131 -9.83 -3.28 14.64
CA GLN A 131 -11.25 -2.93 14.63
C GLN A 131 -12.04 -3.76 13.62
N LEU A 132 -11.48 -3.97 12.42
CA LEU A 132 -12.09 -4.81 11.41
C LEU A 132 -12.25 -6.25 11.92
N GLN A 133 -11.23 -6.80 12.56
CA GLN A 133 -11.31 -8.14 13.13
C GLN A 133 -12.42 -8.24 14.19
N LYS A 134 -12.52 -7.25 15.09
CA LYS A 134 -13.61 -7.21 16.09
C LYS A 134 -15.00 -7.15 15.47
N GLN A 135 -15.16 -6.43 14.36
CA GLN A 135 -16.44 -6.36 13.64
C GLN A 135 -16.80 -7.71 13.03
N ILE A 136 -15.82 -8.37 12.39
CA ILE A 136 -15.99 -9.73 11.84
C ILE A 136 -16.34 -10.72 12.96
N ASP A 137 -15.63 -10.69 14.09
CA ASP A 137 -15.88 -11.58 15.22
C ASP A 137 -17.27 -11.34 15.83
N ALA A 138 -17.72 -10.09 15.91
CA ALA A 138 -19.06 -9.75 16.40
C ALA A 138 -20.16 -10.21 15.42
N PHE A 139 -19.95 -10.05 14.12
CA PHE A 139 -20.86 -10.53 13.09
C PHE A 139 -20.99 -12.06 13.11
N ASN A 140 -19.87 -12.77 13.23
CA ASN A 140 -19.87 -14.23 13.33
C ASN A 140 -20.65 -14.70 14.57
N LYS A 141 -20.47 -14.04 15.72
CA LYS A 141 -21.26 -14.34 16.93
C LYS A 141 -22.76 -14.15 16.74
N LEU A 142 -23.19 -13.11 16.03
CA LEU A 142 -24.61 -12.90 15.71
C LEU A 142 -25.14 -14.02 14.82
N ARG A 143 -24.41 -14.37 13.76
CA ARG A 143 -24.77 -15.45 12.84
C ARG A 143 -24.85 -16.81 13.53
N ASP A 144 -23.88 -17.10 14.41
CA ASP A 144 -23.86 -18.36 15.16
C ASP A 144 -25.03 -18.42 16.15
N PHE A 145 -25.40 -17.28 16.77
CA PHE A 145 -26.59 -17.18 17.63
C PHE A 145 -27.90 -17.37 16.85
N GLU A 146 -28.03 -16.84 15.64
CA GLU A 146 -29.18 -17.10 14.75
C GLU A 146 -29.30 -18.60 14.45
N HIS A 147 -28.17 -19.26 14.15
CA HIS A 147 -28.12 -20.70 13.87
C HIS A 147 -28.50 -21.56 15.08
N GLU A 148 -28.08 -21.18 16.30
CA GLU A 148 -28.47 -21.85 17.55
C GLU A 148 -29.96 -21.64 17.89
N MET A 149 -30.53 -20.49 17.52
CA MET A 149 -31.95 -20.17 17.70
C MET A 149 -32.85 -20.75 16.61
N GLY A 150 -32.28 -21.40 15.58
CA GLY A 150 -33.02 -22.08 14.52
C GLY A 150 -33.74 -21.14 13.54
N LEU A 151 -33.24 -19.90 13.40
CA LEU A 151 -33.62 -18.94 12.35
C LEU A 151 -32.64 -19.05 11.17
#